data_AF-A0A6L3STY3-F1
#
_entry.id   AF-A0A6L3STY3-F1
#
_cell.length_a   1.000
_cell.length_b   1.000
_cell.length_c   1.000
_cell.angle_alpha   90.00
_cell.angle_beta   90.00
_cell.angle_gamma   90.00
#
_symmetry.space_group_name_H-M   'P 1'
#
loop_
_entity.id
_entity.type
_entity.pdbx_description
1 polymer ?
#
loop_
_entity_poly.entity_id
_entity_poly.type
_entity_poly.pdbx_seq_one_letter_code
_entity_poly.pdbx_strand_id
1 'polypeptide(L)'
;MAEPVPNDWASVFLRLVVSLFLGLPLGGVLFAMTGLGLALSAGDPILQQPMALALRTGLAMLAFTVLGGFAWAPETGYHSLHGWYAAGVLLAFVFLSKPWRSRLTGPQAG
;
A
#
# COMPACT_ATOMS: atom_id res chain seq x y z
N MET A 1 13.42 -14.36 36.95
CA MET A 1 13.90 -15.00 35.72
C MET A 1 12.99 -14.51 34.61
N ALA A 2 13.49 -13.69 33.69
CA ALA A 2 12.69 -13.21 32.56
C ALA A 2 12.41 -14.40 31.65
N GLU A 3 11.14 -14.70 31.37
CA GLU A 3 10.79 -15.73 30.40
C GLU A 3 11.44 -15.40 29.04
N PRO A 4 12.02 -16.38 28.33
CA PRO A 4 12.54 -16.15 27.00
C PRO A 4 11.37 -15.76 26.10
N VAL A 5 11.35 -14.52 25.63
CA VAL A 5 10.41 -14.07 24.58
C VAL A 5 10.51 -15.08 23.44
N PRO A 6 9.42 -15.81 23.11
CA PRO A 6 9.46 -16.77 22.03
C PRO A 6 9.93 -16.06 20.77
N ASN A 7 10.95 -16.61 20.14
CA ASN A 7 11.60 -16.04 18.98
C ASN A 7 10.65 -16.13 17.78
N ASP A 8 9.81 -15.11 17.61
CA ASP A 8 8.63 -15.11 16.72
C ASP A 8 9.00 -14.93 15.23
N TRP A 9 10.11 -15.52 14.78
CA TRP A 9 10.62 -15.43 13.41
C TRP A 9 9.62 -15.93 12.37
N ALA A 10 8.86 -16.98 12.69
CA ALA A 10 7.83 -17.50 11.79
C ALA A 10 6.74 -16.46 11.51
N SER A 11 6.32 -15.71 12.52
CA SER A 11 5.34 -14.62 12.41
C SER A 11 5.90 -13.42 11.66
N VAL A 12 7.17 -13.05 11.90
CA VAL A 12 7.83 -11.97 11.14
C VAL A 12 7.96 -12.35 9.66
N PHE A 13 8.40 -13.58 9.38
CA PHE A 13 8.52 -14.10 8.02
C PHE A 13 7.16 -14.14 7.31
N LEU A 14 6.12 -14.66 7.96
CA LEU A 14 4.78 -14.70 7.38
C LEU A 14 4.26 -13.30 7.07
N ARG A 15 4.43 -12.34 8.00
CA ARG A 15 4.08 -10.93 7.76
C ARG A 15 4.82 -10.36 6.57
N LEU A 16 6.10 -10.64 6.42
CA LEU A 16 6.90 -10.20 5.27
C LEU A 16 6.35 -10.77 3.96
N VAL A 17 6.13 -12.09 3.89
CA VAL A 17 5.58 -12.77 2.71
C VAL A 17 4.22 -12.19 2.32
N VAL A 18 3.30 -12.06 3.28
CA VAL A 18 1.98 -11.46 3.02
C VAL A 18 2.12 -10.00 2.57
N SER A 19 3.05 -9.24 3.13
CA SER A 19 3.31 -7.86 2.73
C SER A 19 3.80 -7.74 1.29
N LEU A 20 4.59 -8.71 0.79
CA LEU A 20 5.00 -8.74 -0.62
C LEU A 20 3.79 -8.89 -1.54
N PHE A 21 2.84 -9.77 -1.22
CA PHE A 21 1.61 -9.92 -2.00
C PHE A 21 0.71 -8.68 -1.94
N LEU A 22 0.60 -8.05 -0.77
CA LEU A 22 -0.20 -6.83 -0.58
C LEU A 22 0.49 -5.56 -1.13
N GLY A 23 1.79 -5.61 -1.39
CA GLY A 23 2.56 -4.46 -1.83
C GLY A 23 2.09 -3.92 -3.17
N LEU A 24 1.68 -4.79 -4.10
CA LEU A 24 1.17 -4.38 -5.41
C LEU A 24 -0.15 -3.60 -5.33
N PRO A 25 -1.23 -4.14 -4.72
CA PRO A 25 -2.48 -3.40 -4.64
C PRO A 25 -2.35 -2.12 -3.79
N LEU A 26 -1.60 -2.15 -2.68
CA LEU A 26 -1.38 -0.95 -1.87
C LEU A 26 -0.52 0.09 -2.59
N GLY A 27 0.55 -0.34 -3.27
CA GLY A 27 1.37 0.53 -4.10
C GLY A 27 0.57 1.16 -5.24
N GLY A 28 -0.34 0.40 -5.87
CA GLY A 28 -1.24 0.90 -6.91
C GLY A 28 -2.19 1.99 -6.41
N VAL A 29 -2.74 1.83 -5.19
CA VAL A 29 -3.54 2.87 -4.55
C VAL A 29 -2.70 4.13 -4.32
N LEU A 30 -1.51 4.00 -3.74
CA LEU A 30 -0.62 5.13 -3.46
C LEU A 30 -0.20 5.86 -4.76
N PHE A 31 0.09 5.11 -5.82
CA PHE A 31 0.40 5.63 -7.14
C PHE A 31 -0.77 6.43 -7.71
N ALA A 32 -1.98 5.85 -7.70
CA ALA A 32 -3.17 6.50 -8.20
C ALA A 32 -3.53 7.77 -7.40
N MET A 33 -3.38 7.72 -6.07
CA MET A 33 -3.53 8.88 -5.19
C MET A 33 -2.52 9.98 -5.49
N THR A 34 -1.27 9.62 -5.80
CA THR A 34 -0.26 10.61 -6.18
C THR A 34 -0.62 11.30 -7.48
N GLY A 35 -1.07 10.54 -8.49
CA GLY A 35 -1.58 11.11 -9.74
C GLY A 35 -2.78 12.03 -9.52
N LEU A 36 -3.70 11.67 -8.63
CA LEU A 36 -4.82 12.52 -8.22
C LEU A 36 -4.35 13.80 -7.51
N GLY A 37 -3.41 13.69 -6.58
CA GLY A 37 -2.82 14.83 -5.87
C GLY A 37 -2.13 15.81 -6.81
N LEU A 38 -1.42 15.30 -7.83
CA LEU A 38 -0.82 16.13 -8.88
C LEU A 38 -1.89 16.84 -9.70
N ALA A 39 -2.95 16.15 -10.12
CA ALA A 39 -4.07 16.76 -10.84
C ALA A 39 -4.73 17.89 -10.02
N LEU A 40 -4.92 17.67 -8.71
CA LEU A 40 -5.40 18.69 -7.77
C LEU A 40 -4.46 19.90 -7.71
N SER A 41 -3.16 19.67 -7.56
CA SER A 41 -2.16 20.75 -7.46
C SER A 41 -2.01 21.56 -8.75
N ALA A 42 -2.20 20.92 -9.91
CA ALA A 42 -2.11 21.55 -11.22
C ALA A 42 -3.41 22.23 -11.67
N GLY A 43 -4.51 22.06 -10.92
CA GLY A 43 -5.83 22.54 -11.35
C GLY A 43 -6.31 21.89 -12.65
N ASP A 44 -6.01 20.60 -12.84
CA ASP A 44 -6.29 19.86 -14.08
C ASP A 44 -7.81 19.91 -14.40
N PRO A 45 -8.22 20.28 -15.64
CA PRO A 45 -9.63 20.33 -16.04
C PRO A 45 -10.40 19.03 -15.80
N ILE A 46 -9.71 17.88 -15.74
CA ILE A 46 -10.30 16.58 -15.44
C ILE A 46 -11.02 16.54 -14.08
N LEU A 47 -10.68 17.44 -13.14
CA LEU A 47 -11.33 17.54 -11.83
C LEU A 47 -12.82 17.90 -11.92
N GLN A 48 -13.23 18.55 -13.02
CA GLN A 48 -14.63 18.88 -13.28
C GLN A 48 -15.43 17.69 -13.84
N GLN A 49 -14.77 16.57 -14.15
CA GLN A 49 -15.35 15.39 -14.76
C GLN A 49 -15.20 14.18 -13.83
N PRO A 50 -16.09 14.02 -12.82
CA PRO A 50 -15.91 13.02 -11.77
C PRO A 50 -15.83 11.58 -12.29
N MET A 51 -16.57 11.25 -13.35
CA MET A 51 -16.52 9.93 -13.98
C MET A 51 -15.16 9.68 -14.68
N ALA A 52 -14.67 10.66 -15.44
CA ALA A 52 -13.39 10.56 -16.14
C ALA A 52 -12.22 10.45 -15.15
N LEU A 53 -12.29 11.22 -14.05
CA LEU A 53 -11.35 11.15 -12.95
C LEU A 53 -11.34 9.76 -12.30
N ALA A 54 -12.52 9.24 -11.93
CA ALA A 54 -12.64 7.91 -11.34
C ALA A 54 -12.09 6.81 -12.25
N LEU A 55 -12.39 6.87 -13.55
CA LEU A 55 -11.87 5.93 -14.54
C LEU A 55 -10.35 6.02 -14.66
N ARG A 56 -9.79 7.23 -14.83
CA ARG A 56 -8.33 7.44 -14.91
C ARG A 56 -7.62 6.90 -13.67
N THR A 57 -8.09 7.25 -12.48
CA THR A 57 -7.50 6.83 -11.20
C THR A 57 -7.63 5.32 -11.00
N GLY A 58 -8.81 4.75 -11.28
CA GLY A 58 -9.05 3.31 -11.19
C GLY A 58 -8.21 2.49 -12.17
N LEU A 59 -8.13 2.94 -13.43
CA LEU A 59 -7.28 2.31 -14.44
C LEU A 59 -5.80 2.41 -14.08
N ALA A 60 -5.33 3.53 -13.53
CA ALA A 60 -3.96 3.68 -13.07
C ALA A 60 -3.61 2.69 -11.95
N MET A 61 -4.50 2.55 -10.96
CA MET A 61 -4.34 1.56 -9.88
C MET A 61 -4.33 0.13 -10.42
N LEU A 62 -5.29 -0.20 -11.31
CA LEU A 62 -5.42 -1.54 -11.89
C LEU A 62 -4.20 -1.89 -12.75
N ALA A 63 -3.77 -0.97 -13.61
CA ALA A 63 -2.59 -1.14 -14.45
C ALA A 63 -1.34 -1.33 -13.60
N PHE A 64 -1.14 -0.53 -12.54
CA PHE A 64 -0.03 -0.74 -11.62
C PHE A 64 -0.04 -2.14 -11.00
N THR A 65 -1.20 -2.55 -10.49
CA THR A 65 -1.36 -3.81 -9.75
C THR A 65 -1.17 -5.02 -10.64
N VAL A 66 -1.77 -5.02 -11.84
CA VAL A 66 -1.75 -6.15 -12.78
C VAL A 66 -0.44 -6.24 -13.54
N LEU A 67 0.14 -5.10 -13.97
CA LEU A 67 1.45 -5.08 -14.61
C LEU A 67 2.60 -5.19 -13.60
N GLY A 68 2.31 -5.37 -12.31
CA GLY A 68 3.32 -5.65 -11.29
C GLY A 68 4.30 -4.50 -11.02
N GLY A 69 3.86 -3.25 -11.19
CA GLY A 69 4.78 -2.11 -11.12
C GLY A 69 5.74 -1.99 -12.32
N PHE A 70 5.53 -2.76 -13.39
CA PHE A 70 6.25 -2.62 -14.67
C PHE A 70 5.48 -1.80 -15.71
N ALA A 71 4.54 -0.94 -15.30
CA ALA A 71 3.86 -0.04 -16.22
C ALA A 71 4.86 0.99 -16.79
N TRP A 72 5.55 0.59 -17.85
CA TRP A 72 6.49 1.41 -18.60
C TRP A 72 5.72 2.55 -19.27
N ALA A 73 5.86 3.77 -18.76
CA ALA A 73 5.38 4.97 -19.42
C ALA A 73 6.60 5.77 -19.94
N PRO A 74 6.74 5.94 -21.27
CA PRO A 74 7.90 6.60 -21.87
C PRO A 74 8.09 8.04 -21.37
N GLU A 75 6.99 8.71 -21.02
CA GLU A 75 6.96 10.09 -20.52
C GLU A 75 7.58 10.26 -19.12
N THR A 76 7.57 9.20 -18.28
CA THR A 76 7.97 9.30 -16.86
C THR A 76 9.38 8.77 -16.57
N GLY A 77 10.07 8.23 -17.58
CA GLY A 77 11.41 7.64 -17.42
C GLY A 77 11.46 6.50 -16.38
N TYR A 78 12.65 5.98 -16.10
CA TYR A 78 12.94 4.97 -15.07
C TYR A 78 12.68 5.45 -13.62
N HIS A 79 11.80 6.44 -13.39
CA HIS A 79 11.41 6.90 -12.07
C HIS A 79 10.43 5.92 -11.41
N SER A 80 11.03 4.80 -10.97
CA SER A 80 10.67 3.89 -9.88
C SER A 80 9.18 3.72 -9.54
N LEU A 81 8.43 3.07 -10.43
CA LEU A 81 7.21 2.35 -10.04
C LEU A 81 7.49 1.33 -8.91
N HIS A 82 8.72 0.84 -8.81
CA HIS A 82 9.21 0.01 -7.72
C HIS A 82 9.18 0.74 -6.36
N GLY A 83 9.29 2.06 -6.33
CA GLY A 83 9.21 2.86 -5.11
C GLY A 83 7.82 2.80 -4.48
N TRP A 84 6.78 2.87 -5.31
CA TRP A 84 5.39 2.70 -4.84
C TRP A 84 5.10 1.29 -4.39
N TYR A 85 5.67 0.29 -5.07
CA TYR A 85 5.60 -1.10 -4.61
C TYR A 85 6.27 -1.26 -3.23
N ALA A 86 7.51 -0.77 -3.07
CA ALA A 86 8.23 -0.83 -1.81
C ALA A 86 7.49 -0.09 -0.68
N ALA A 87 6.91 1.08 -0.97
CA ALA A 87 6.07 1.80 -0.03
C ALA A 87 4.82 1.00 0.35
N GLY A 88 4.18 0.34 -0.62
CA GLY A 88 3.05 -0.57 -0.39
C GLY A 88 3.40 -1.76 0.50
N VAL A 89 4.55 -2.42 0.24
CA VAL A 89 5.06 -3.52 1.07
C VAL A 89 5.32 -3.06 2.50
N LEU A 90 6.00 -1.92 2.67
CA LEU A 90 6.29 -1.38 3.99
C LEU A 90 5.00 -1.04 4.74
N LEU A 91 4.03 -0.43 4.05
CA LEU A 91 2.75 -0.08 4.63
C LEU A 91 1.97 -1.33 5.07
N ALA A 92 1.91 -2.38 4.23
CA ALA A 92 1.33 -3.67 4.59
C ALA A 92 1.98 -4.25 5.84
N PHE A 93 3.32 -4.24 5.89
CA PHE A 93 4.08 -4.82 6.98
C PHE A 93 3.79 -4.11 8.31
N VAL A 94 3.71 -2.77 8.29
CA VAL A 94 3.37 -1.97 9.47
C VAL A 94 1.93 -2.27 9.93
N PHE A 95 0.97 -2.35 9.01
CA PHE A 95 -0.42 -2.68 9.36
C PHE A 95 -0.56 -4.08 9.94
N LEU A 96 0.14 -5.07 9.39
CA LEU A 96 0.14 -6.44 9.88
C LEU A 96 0.91 -6.59 11.20
N SER A 97 1.84 -5.68 11.48
CA SER A 97 2.59 -5.65 12.74
C SER A 97 1.86 -4.93 13.87
N LYS A 98 0.75 -4.24 13.59
CA LYS A 98 -0.08 -3.65 14.65
C LYS A 98 -0.82 -4.75 15.42
N PRO A 99 -0.80 -4.74 16.76
CA PRO A 99 -1.55 -5.70 17.56
C PRO A 99 -3.05 -5.37 17.50
N TRP A 100 -3.75 -5.95 16.53
CA TRP A 100 -5.20 -5.75 16.34
C TRP A 100 -6.06 -6.31 17.50
N ARG A 101 -5.48 -7.00 18.49
CA ARG A 101 -6.22 -7.73 19.54
C ARG A 101 -5.92 -7.38 21.00
N SER A 102 -5.07 -6.40 21.31
CA SER A 102 -4.71 -6.09 22.71
C SER A 102 -5.76 -5.26 23.49
N ARG A 103 -6.87 -4.84 22.88
CA ARG A 103 -7.91 -4.03 23.54
C ARG A 103 -9.22 -4.76 23.88
N LEU A 104 -9.23 -6.10 23.89
CA LEU A 104 -10.42 -6.89 24.28
C LEU A 104 -10.31 -7.60 25.63
N THR A 105 -9.18 -7.50 26.33
CA THR A 105 -9.10 -7.90 27.75
C THR A 105 -9.30 -6.67 28.62
N GLY A 106 -10.57 -6.33 28.85
CA GLY A 106 -10.95 -5.53 30.02
C GLY A 106 -10.53 -6.25 31.32
N PRO A 107 -10.43 -5.53 32.44
CA PRO A 107 -9.89 -6.09 33.68
C PRO A 107 -10.67 -7.34 34.08
N GLN A 108 -9.98 -8.46 34.28
CA GLN A 108 -10.53 -9.57 35.05
C GLN A 108 -10.74 -9.06 36.48
N ALA A 109 -11.98 -8.76 36.82
CA ALA A 109 -12.45 -8.71 38.19
C ALA A 109 -13.12 -10.06 38.49
N GLY A 110 -12.55 -10.78 39.45
CA GLY A 110 -12.99 -12.09 39.92
C GLY A 110 -11.92 -12.72 40.80
#